data_AF-A0A6H3SKX7-F1
#
_entry.id   AF-A0A6H3SKX7-F1
#
_cell.length_a   1.000
_cell.length_b   1.000
_cell.length_c   1.000
_cell.angle_alpha   90.00
_cell.angle_beta   90.00
_cell.angle_gamma   90.00
#
_symmetry.space_group_name_H-M   'P 1'
#
loop_
_entity.id
_entity.type
_entity.pdbx_description
1 polymer ?
#
loop_
_entity_poly.entity_id
_entity_poly.type
_entity_poly.pdbx_seq_one_letter_code
_entity_poly.pdbx_strand_id
1 'polypeptide(L)' 'MDYYEIDGTCYLDFRVSGEDVYFIELVTMYGLSENSAVPTLAKRFGISLTDLIKSDIHRGLTRKKGHFGY' A
#
# COMPACT_ATOMS: atom_id res chain seq x y z
N MET A 1 20.08 -9.44 2.54
CA MET A 1 19.13 -8.38 2.94
C MET A 1 17.76 -8.99 2.81
N ASP A 2 17.02 -9.06 3.92
CA ASP A 2 15.66 -9.59 3.92
C ASP A 2 14.75 -8.55 3.24
N TYR A 3 14.51 -8.75 1.95
CA TYR A 3 13.66 -7.89 1.12
C TYR A 3 12.21 -8.33 1.32
N TYR A 4 11.36 -7.42 1.79
CA TYR A 4 9.93 -7.71 1.86
C TYR A 4 9.37 -7.78 0.43
N GLU A 5 8.90 -8.95 0.00
CA GLU A 5 8.14 -9.10 -1.23
C GLU A 5 6.72 -8.59 -1.03
N ILE A 6 6.53 -7.28 -1.23
CA ILE A 6 5.22 -6.64 -1.14
C ILE A 6 4.60 -6.53 -2.52
N ASP A 7 3.36 -6.99 -2.63
CA ASP A 7 2.50 -6.76 -3.78
C ASP A 7 1.18 -6.12 -3.33
N GLY A 8 0.63 -5.25 -4.15
CA GLY A 8 -0.50 -4.39 -3.79
C GLY A 8 -0.09 -3.06 -3.16
N THR A 9 -0.91 -2.58 -2.23
CA THR A 9 -0.73 -1.29 -1.53
C THR A 9 -0.21 -1.54 -0.11
N CYS A 10 0.80 -0.79 0.31
CA CYS A 10 1.29 -0.74 1.68
C CYS A 10 1.52 0.71 2.11
N TYR A 11 1.60 0.96 3.42
CA TYR A 11 2.15 2.20 3.95
C TYR A 11 3.29 1.93 4.91
N LEU A 12 4.19 2.89 5.01
CA LEU A 12 5.38 2.83 5.84
C LEU A 12 5.33 3.98 6.83
N ASP A 13 5.21 3.65 8.10
CA ASP A 13 5.31 4.62 9.18
C ASP A 13 6.77 4.83 9.54
N PHE A 14 7.19 6.09 9.59
CA PHE A 14 8.55 6.47 9.93
C PHE A 14 8.58 7.69 10.83
N ARG A 15 9.67 7.85 11.57
CA ARG A 15 10.01 9.06 12.32
C ARG A 15 11.23 9.71 11.71
N VAL A 16 11.23 11.03 11.68
CA VAL A 16 12.40 11.84 11.33
C VAL A 16 12.94 12.45 12.62
N SER A 17 14.24 12.32 12.86
CA SER A 17 14.93 12.96 13.99
C SER A 17 16.26 13.54 13.51
N GLY A 18 16.35 14.88 13.47
CA GLY A 18 17.49 15.53 12.83
C GLY A 18 17.55 15.20 11.34
N GLU A 19 18.68 14.64 10.89
CA GLU A 19 18.89 14.17 9.51
C GLU A 19 18.53 12.68 9.33
N ASP A 20 18.22 11.98 10.42
CA ASP A 20 17.99 10.54 10.42
C ASP A 20 16.51 10.19 10.21
N VAL A 21 16.28 9.07 9.52
CA VAL A 21 14.95 8.47 9.28
C VAL A 21 14.89 7.09 9.91
N TYR A 22 13.89 6.86 10.76
CA TYR A 22 13.64 5.61 11.45
C TYR A 22 12.34 4.99 10.97
N PHE A 23 12.41 3.84 10.31
CA PHE A 23 11.23 3.06 9.93
C PHE A 23 10.67 2.33 11.15
N ILE A 24 9.37 2.45 11.38
CA ILE A 24 8.68 1.90 12.55
C ILE A 24 7.84 0.69 12.16
N GLU A 25 7.04 0.86 11.11
CA GLU A 25 6.08 -0.17 10.71
C GLU A 25 5.89 -0.15 9.20
N LEU A 26 5.93 -1.34 8.61
CA LEU A 26 5.47 -1.59 7.25
C LEU A 26 4.13 -2.31 7.32
N VAL A 27 3.06 -1.63 6.90
CA VAL A 27 1.70 -2.16 6.98
C VAL A 27 1.18 -2.49 5.60
N THR A 28 0.76 -3.74 5.43
CA THR A 28 0.22 -4.29 4.18
C THR A 28 -1.30 -4.26 4.11
N MET A 29 -1.98 -3.79 5.18
CA MET A 29 -3.42 -3.67 5.24
C MET A 29 -3.81 -2.30 5.80
N TYR A 30 -4.23 -1.39 4.92
CA TYR A 30 -4.59 -0.02 5.31
C TYR A 30 -6.08 0.09 5.67
N GLY A 31 -6.43 1.13 6.45
CA GLY A 31 -7.83 1.39 6.79
C GLY A 31 -8.67 1.76 5.57
N LEU A 32 -9.85 1.14 5.43
CA LEU A 32 -10.74 1.27 4.26
C LEU A 32 -11.79 2.38 4.37
N SER A 33 -11.61 3.31 5.30
CA SER A 33 -12.45 4.51 5.41
C SER A 33 -11.85 5.65 4.59
N GLU A 34 -12.69 6.50 4.01
CA GLU A 34 -12.26 7.75 3.35
C GLU A 34 -11.38 8.63 4.26
N ASN A 35 -11.54 8.51 5.58
CA ASN A 35 -10.77 9.28 6.57
C ASN A 35 -9.54 8.52 7.10
N SER A 36 -9.24 7.32 6.59
CA SER A 36 -8.02 6.59 6.93
C SER A 36 -6.80 7.24 6.25
N ALA A 37 -5.61 6.99 6.81
CA ALA A 37 -4.37 7.64 6.36
C ALA A 37 -4.09 7.45 4.86
N VAL A 38 -4.14 6.20 4.37
CA VAL A 38 -3.86 5.87 2.96
C VAL A 38 -4.90 6.49 2.01
N PRO A 39 -6.23 6.32 2.19
CA PRO A 39 -7.23 6.99 1.34
C PRO A 39 -7.13 8.52 1.37
N THR A 40 -6.89 9.10 2.54
CA THR A 40 -6.73 10.56 2.70
C THR A 40 -5.52 11.06 1.91
N LEU A 41 -4.40 10.35 1.97
CA LEU A 41 -3.19 10.70 1.20
C LEU A 41 -3.42 10.52 -0.30
N ALA A 42 -3.96 9.38 -0.72
CA ALA A 42 -4.26 9.06 -2.12
C ALA A 42 -5.16 10.11 -2.77
N LYS A 43 -6.18 10.59 -2.04
CA LYS A 43 -7.08 11.66 -2.49
C LYS A 43 -6.34 12.96 -2.81
N ARG A 44 -5.27 13.29 -2.08
CA ARG A 44 -4.42 14.47 -2.38
C ARG A 44 -3.68 14.34 -3.71
N PHE A 45 -3.49 13.11 -4.20
CA PHE A 45 -2.94 12.80 -5.52
C PHE A 45 -4.01 12.52 -6.58
N GLY A 46 -5.28 12.81 -6.28
CA GLY A 46 -6.39 12.61 -7.23
C GLY A 46 -6.84 11.15 -7.37
N ILE A 47 -6.40 10.26 -6.48
CA ILE A 47 -6.80 8.85 -6.46
C ILE A 47 -7.95 8.68 -5.45
N SER A 48 -9.12 8.25 -5.90
CA SER A 48 -10.24 8.01 -5.00
C SER A 48 -10.07 6.69 -4.22
N LEU A 49 -10.80 6.52 -3.10
CA LEU A 49 -10.88 5.24 -2.41
C LEU A 49 -11.35 4.11 -3.33
N THR A 50 -12.28 4.42 -4.25
CA THR A 50 -12.76 3.45 -5.24
C THR A 50 -11.63 3.02 -6.19
N ASP A 51 -10.74 3.93 -6.58
CA ASP A 51 -9.60 3.59 -7.44
C ASP A 51 -8.56 2.73 -6.71
N LEU A 52 -8.30 3.00 -5.42
CA LEU A 52 -7.46 2.14 -4.56
C LEU A 52 -8.02 0.71 -4.49
N ILE A 53 -9.31 0.57 -4.17
CA ILE A 53 -9.96 -0.75 -4.09
C ILE A 53 -9.92 -1.48 -5.44
N LYS A 54 -10.19 -0.77 -6.54
CA LYS A 54 -10.09 -1.35 -7.90
C LYS A 54 -8.66 -1.80 -8.21
N SER A 55 -7.65 -1.02 -7.83
CA SER A 55 -6.24 -1.35 -8.01
C SER A 55 -5.87 -2.62 -7.22
N ASP A 56 -6.29 -2.71 -5.95
CA ASP A 56 -6.02 -3.89 -5.11
C ASP A 56 -6.71 -5.15 -5.65
N ILE A 57 -7.96 -5.05 -6.11
CA ILE A 57 -8.67 -6.15 -6.76
C ILE A 57 -7.95 -6.56 -8.05
N HIS A 58 -7.60 -5.60 -8.90
CA HIS A 58 -6.92 -5.87 -10.16
C HIS A 58 -5.60 -6.60 -9.92
N ARG A 59 -4.78 -6.12 -8.98
CA ARG A 59 -3.52 -6.78 -8.59
C ARG A 59 -3.75 -8.17 -8.01
N GLY A 60 -4.75 -8.33 -7.14
CA GLY A 60 -5.11 -9.64 -6.61
C GLY A 60 -5.49 -10.65 -7.70
N LEU A 61 -6.15 -10.19 -8.78
CA LEU A 61 -6.51 -11.02 -9.93
C LEU A 61 -5.32 -11.30 -10.85
N THR A 62 -4.43 -10.34 -11.10
CA THR A 62 -3.26 -10.53 -11.97
C THR A 62 -2.19 -11.38 -11.30
N ARG A 63 -1.97 -11.23 -9.99
CA ARG A 63 -1.05 -12.10 -9.21
C ARG A 63 -1.45 -13.57 -9.32
N LYS A 64 -2.75 -13.88 -9.26
CA LYS A 64 -3.23 -15.26 -9.44
C LYS A 64 -2.97 -15.82 -10.83
N LYS A 65 -3.01 -14.99 -11.88
CA LYS A 65 -2.72 -15.44 -13.26
C LYS A 65 -1.25 -15.79 -13.47
N GLY A 66 -0.32 -15.16 -12.75
CA GLY A 66 1.11 -15.49 -12.83
C GLY A 66 1.54 -16.74 -12.05
N HIS A 67 0.78 -17.13 -11.01
CA HIS A 67 1.07 -18.31 -10.18
C HIS A 67 0.54 -19.63 -10.74
N PHE A 68 -0.51 -19.60 -11.56
CA PHE A 68 -0.98 -20.76 -12.32
C PHE A 68 -0.45 -20.66 -13.75
N GLY A 69 0.85 -20.91 -13.91
CA GLY A 69 1.41 -21.24 -15.21
C GLY A 69 0.83 -22.56 -15.71
N TYR A 70 -0.18 -22.46 -16.56
CA TYR A 70 -0.39 -23.39 -17.68
C TYR A 70 0.07 -22.69 -18.95
#